data_AF-A0A7J8NAG9-F1
#
_entry.id   AF-A0A7J8NAG9-F1
#
_cell.length_a   1.000
_cell.length_b   1.000
_cell.length_c   1.000
_cell.angle_alpha   90.00
_cell.angle_beta   90.00
_cell.angle_gamma   90.00
#
_symmetry.space_group_name_H-M   'P 1'
#
loop_
_entity.id
_entity.type
_entity.pdbx_description
1 polymer ?
#
loop_
_entity_poly.entity_id
_entity_poly.type
_entity_poly.pdbx_seq_one_letter_code
_entity_poly.pdbx_strand_id
1 'polypeptide(L)'
;MGVWVDANYLVSSSFYLLVLCLICSRKGNATAANGCDLFTGRWVFDPSYPLYKASACPFIQKEFSCQKNGRQDLLYTQYRWQPLGCTLTRFNGLKLLEKFRGKSIMFVGDSLSLNQWQSLICMLHYAVPSAQFNISRVGDVTTFEFL
;
A
#
# COMPACT_ATOMS: atom_id res chain seq x y z
N MET A 1 -13.48 -57.79 23.29
CA MET A 1 -13.39 -57.65 21.82
C MET A 1 -12.20 -56.76 21.53
N GLY A 2 -11.01 -57.35 21.43
CA GLY A 2 -9.77 -56.60 21.16
C GLY A 2 -9.56 -56.54 19.65
N VAL A 3 -9.60 -55.34 19.08
CA VAL A 3 -9.24 -55.12 17.68
C VAL A 3 -7.71 -55.14 17.60
N TRP A 4 -7.16 -56.24 17.09
CA TRP A 4 -5.75 -56.32 16.73
C TRP A 4 -5.58 -55.54 15.43
N VAL A 5 -5.10 -54.30 15.51
CA VAL A 5 -4.59 -53.60 14.33
C VAL A 5 -3.26 -54.22 13.98
N ASP A 6 -3.24 -55.01 12.90
CA ASP A 6 -2.02 -55.61 12.39
C ASP A 6 -0.96 -54.52 12.15
N ALA A 7 0.27 -54.74 12.64
CA ALA A 7 1.38 -53.81 12.46
C ALA A 7 1.63 -53.46 10.98
N ASN A 8 1.28 -54.38 10.07
CA ASN A 8 1.34 -54.17 8.62
C ASN A 8 0.36 -53.09 8.11
N TYR A 9 -0.80 -52.91 8.76
CA TYR A 9 -1.76 -51.85 8.43
C TYR A 9 -1.27 -50.46 8.87
N LEU A 10 -0.60 -50.37 10.01
CA LEU A 10 -0.01 -49.11 10.49
C LEU A 10 1.15 -48.66 9.61
N VAL A 11 2.04 -49.59 9.21
CA VAL A 11 3.14 -49.29 8.30
C VAL A 11 2.64 -48.89 6.91
N SER A 12 1.61 -49.57 6.39
CA SER A 12 0.94 -49.22 5.13
C SER A 12 0.32 -47.81 5.16
N SER A 13 -0.41 -47.48 6.24
CA SER A 13 -1.02 -46.16 6.42
C SER A 13 0.02 -45.03 6.54
N SER A 14 1.10 -45.24 7.30
CA SER A 14 2.21 -44.28 7.38
C SER A 14 2.94 -44.12 6.05
N PHE A 15 3.10 -45.19 5.27
CA PHE A 15 3.69 -45.13 3.94
C PHE A 15 2.78 -44.37 2.95
N TYR A 16 1.46 -44.58 2.99
CA TYR A 16 0.49 -43.80 2.22
C TYR A 16 0.47 -42.31 2.60
N LEU A 17 0.58 -41.98 3.89
CA LEU A 17 0.70 -40.59 4.37
C LEU A 17 2.01 -39.92 3.92
N LEU A 18 3.14 -40.64 3.99
CA LEU A 18 4.43 -40.15 3.47
C LEU A 18 4.41 -39.99 1.95
N VAL A 19 3.82 -40.93 1.21
CA VAL A 19 3.65 -40.87 -0.24
C VAL A 19 2.71 -39.73 -0.64
N LEU A 20 1.60 -39.52 0.07
CA LEU A 20 0.74 -38.34 -0.11
C LEU A 20 1.49 -37.04 0.22
N CYS A 21 2.34 -37.02 1.24
CA CYS A 21 3.18 -35.86 1.56
C CYS A 21 4.24 -35.58 0.48
N LEU A 22 4.81 -36.62 -0.15
CA LEU A 22 5.72 -36.50 -1.29
C LEU A 22 4.99 -36.07 -2.58
N ILE A 23 3.77 -36.55 -2.82
CA ILE A 23 2.95 -36.16 -3.99
C ILE A 23 2.39 -34.73 -3.81
N CYS A 24 2.02 -34.30 -2.60
CA CYS A 24 1.65 -32.92 -2.29
C CYS A 24 2.86 -31.98 -2.19
N SER A 25 4.06 -32.49 -1.95
CA SER A 25 5.30 -31.75 -2.07
C SER A 25 5.75 -31.63 -3.53
N ARG A 26 4.82 -31.25 -4.43
CA ARG A 26 5.25 -30.36 -5.51
C ARG A 26 5.67 -29.06 -4.83
N LYS A 27 6.95 -28.95 -4.46
CA LYS A 27 7.66 -27.70 -4.71
C LYS A 27 7.54 -27.50 -6.21
N GLY A 28 6.43 -26.89 -6.62
CA GLY A 28 6.40 -26.12 -7.83
C GLY A 28 7.54 -25.14 -7.63
N ASN A 29 8.68 -25.45 -8.24
CA ASN A 29 9.69 -24.45 -8.48
C ASN A 29 9.05 -23.55 -9.52
N ALA A 30 8.15 -22.68 -9.05
CA ALA A 30 7.69 -21.55 -9.80
C ALA A 30 8.97 -20.74 -10.00
N THR A 31 9.64 -21.01 -11.12
CA THR A 31 10.41 -20.01 -11.82
C THR A 31 9.46 -18.83 -11.96
N ALA A 32 9.47 -17.93 -10.97
CA ALA A 32 8.69 -16.71 -10.99
C ALA A 32 9.33 -15.79 -12.03
N ALA A 33 9.05 -16.04 -13.30
CA ALA A 33 8.62 -14.92 -14.10
C ALA A 33 7.35 -14.42 -13.41
N ASN A 34 7.39 -13.32 -12.64
CA ASN A 34 6.25 -12.47 -12.24
C ASN A 34 6.67 -11.50 -11.12
N GLY A 35 6.32 -10.22 -11.27
CA GLY A 35 6.73 -9.12 -10.38
C GLY A 35 6.27 -9.24 -8.90
N CYS A 36 6.68 -8.28 -8.08
CA CYS A 36 6.28 -8.22 -6.68
C CYS A 36 4.78 -7.95 -6.54
N ASP A 37 4.06 -8.83 -5.84
CA ASP A 37 2.70 -8.57 -5.40
C ASP A 37 2.70 -7.44 -4.35
N LEU A 38 2.14 -6.29 -4.72
CA LEU A 38 2.10 -5.09 -3.88
C LEU A 38 0.93 -5.12 -2.88
N PHE A 39 -0.04 -6.03 -3.03
CA PHE A 39 -1.29 -6.03 -2.29
C PHE A 39 -1.31 -7.04 -1.13
N THR A 40 -0.39 -8.01 -1.12
CA THR A 40 -0.20 -8.94 0.01
C THR A 40 0.98 -8.51 0.88
N GLY A 41 0.70 -8.20 2.14
CA GLY A 41 1.68 -7.56 3.03
C GLY A 41 1.16 -7.37 4.44
N ARG A 42 1.85 -6.49 5.17
CA ARG A 42 1.45 -6.09 6.54
C ARG A 42 1.76 -4.62 6.77
N TRP A 43 1.05 -4.02 7.72
CA TRP A 43 1.41 -2.71 8.26
C TRP A 43 2.58 -2.86 9.22
N VAL A 44 3.60 -2.03 9.05
CA VAL A 44 4.77 -1.97 9.93
C VAL A 44 4.94 -0.56 10.47
N PHE A 45 5.30 -0.47 11.75
CA PHE A 45 5.66 0.80 12.37
C PHE A 45 6.98 1.32 11.77
N ASP A 46 7.01 2.59 11.40
CA ASP A 46 8.16 3.27 10.83
C ASP A 46 8.24 4.72 11.36
N PRO A 47 9.24 5.05 12.19
CA PRO A 47 9.38 6.38 12.78
C PRO A 47 9.71 7.47 11.74
N SER A 48 10.08 7.10 10.51
CA SER A 48 10.32 8.06 9.42
C SER A 48 9.04 8.54 8.72
N TYR A 49 7.88 7.96 9.06
CA TYR A 49 6.57 8.40 8.58
C TYR A 49 5.95 9.47 9.51
N PRO A 50 5.03 10.32 9.03
CA PRO A 50 4.39 10.30 7.70
C PRO A 50 5.24 10.93 6.59
N LEU A 51 4.84 10.72 5.33
CA LEU A 51 5.49 11.31 4.15
C LEU A 51 5.31 12.83 4.04
N TYR A 52 4.28 13.37 4.69
CA TYR A 52 4.02 14.81 4.80
C TYR A 52 3.27 15.09 6.11
N LYS A 53 3.39 16.31 6.62
CA LYS A 53 2.58 16.76 7.76
C LYS A 53 1.22 17.25 7.25
N ALA A 54 0.14 16.54 7.57
CA ALA A 54 -1.22 16.90 7.14
C ALA A 54 -1.61 18.33 7.55
N SER A 55 -1.18 18.79 8.73
CA SER A 55 -1.42 20.15 9.21
C SER A 55 -0.77 21.25 8.37
N ALA A 56 0.33 20.94 7.65
CA ALA A 56 1.04 21.87 6.79
C ALA A 56 0.48 21.93 5.36
N CYS A 57 -0.43 21.01 4.99
CA CYS A 57 -1.02 21.00 3.67
C CYS A 57 -2.30 21.85 3.63
N PRO A 58 -2.39 22.90 2.79
CA PRO A 58 -3.55 23.77 2.76
C PRO A 58 -4.73 23.19 1.96
N PHE A 59 -4.55 22.08 1.25
CA PHE A 59 -5.55 21.52 0.32
C PHE A 59 -6.47 20.47 0.95
N ILE A 60 -6.14 20.00 2.16
CA ILE A 60 -6.93 18.96 2.83
C ILE A 60 -8.25 19.55 3.30
N GLN A 61 -9.35 18.99 2.82
CA GLN A 61 -10.70 19.38 3.24
C GLN A 61 -10.95 19.02 4.71
N LYS A 62 -11.95 19.67 5.31
CA LYS A 62 -12.26 19.52 6.74
C LYS A 62 -12.55 18.05 7.08
N GLU A 63 -13.27 17.37 6.20
CA GLU A 63 -13.70 15.98 6.29
C GLU A 63 -12.51 15.01 6.48
N PHE A 64 -11.34 15.35 5.93
CA PHE A 64 -10.12 14.53 6.00
C PHE A 64 -9.07 15.04 7.00
N SER A 65 -9.32 16.17 7.66
CA SER A 65 -8.36 16.84 8.56
C SER A 65 -8.44 16.36 10.01
N CYS A 66 -8.11 15.09 10.29
CA CYS A 66 -8.29 14.49 11.63
C CYS A 66 -7.68 15.31 12.79
N GLN A 67 -6.46 15.82 12.64
CA GLN A 67 -5.80 16.61 13.69
C GLN A 67 -6.53 17.94 13.95
N LYS A 68 -6.95 18.65 12.89
CA LYS A 68 -7.74 19.88 13.02
C LYS A 68 -9.12 19.60 13.61
N ASN A 69 -9.63 18.39 13.45
CA ASN A 69 -10.89 17.91 14.02
C ASN A 69 -10.74 17.35 15.45
N GLY A 70 -9.59 17.54 16.11
CA GLY A 70 -9.42 17.24 17.54
C GLY A 70 -8.76 15.89 17.86
N ARG A 71 -8.34 15.10 16.85
CA ARG A 71 -7.58 13.86 17.11
C ARG A 71 -6.16 14.19 17.58
N GLN A 72 -5.81 13.73 18.78
CA GLN A 72 -4.54 14.04 19.44
C GLN A 72 -3.42 13.02 19.18
N ASP A 73 -3.76 11.74 19.02
CA ASP A 73 -2.77 10.68 18.79
C ASP A 73 -2.17 10.78 17.38
N LEU A 74 -0.87 10.50 17.26
CA LEU A 74 -0.14 10.54 15.98
C LEU A 74 0.33 9.18 15.50
N LEU A 75 0.14 8.13 16.30
CA LEU A 75 0.68 6.80 16.03
C LEU A 75 0.17 6.22 14.69
N TYR A 76 -1.08 6.52 14.32
CA TYR A 76 -1.66 6.07 13.05
C TYR A 76 -0.94 6.62 11.82
N THR A 77 -0.22 7.74 11.95
CA THR A 77 0.54 8.36 10.85
C THR A 77 1.90 7.72 10.62
N GLN A 78 2.36 6.87 11.55
CA GLN A 78 3.69 6.25 11.57
C GLN A 78 3.69 4.82 11.02
N TYR A 79 2.61 4.39 10.38
CA TYR A 79 2.54 3.07 9.75
C TYR A 79 2.79 3.16 8.25
N ARG A 80 3.55 2.20 7.74
CA ARG A 80 3.72 1.98 6.30
C ARG A 80 3.33 0.57 5.89
N TRP A 81 2.88 0.43 4.66
CA TRP A 81 2.62 -0.87 4.06
C TRP A 81 3.93 -1.55 3.63
N GLN A 82 4.11 -2.82 3.99
CA GLN A 82 5.25 -3.65 3.62
C GLN A 82 4.75 -4.91 2.90
N PRO A 83 4.92 -5.00 1.56
CA PRO A 83 4.66 -6.23 0.82
C PRO A 83 5.54 -7.40 1.32
N LEU A 84 5.04 -8.64 1.21
CA LEU A 84 5.77 -9.82 1.67
C LEU A 84 6.98 -10.16 0.78
N GLY A 85 6.88 -9.93 -0.53
CA GLY A 85 7.88 -10.33 -1.52
C GLY A 85 8.88 -9.26 -1.93
N CYS A 86 8.71 -8.01 -1.49
CA CYS A 86 9.63 -6.92 -1.80
C CYS A 86 9.47 -5.73 -0.85
N THR A 87 10.44 -4.81 -0.91
CA THR A 87 10.39 -3.54 -0.19
C THR A 87 10.06 -2.40 -1.12
N LEU A 88 9.05 -1.60 -0.77
CA LEU A 88 8.70 -0.39 -1.51
C LEU A 88 9.80 0.65 -1.34
N THR A 89 10.20 1.29 -2.44
CA THR A 89 11.08 2.46 -2.37
C THR A 89 10.33 3.62 -1.73
N ARG A 90 11.03 4.41 -0.89
CA ARG A 90 10.45 5.62 -0.31
C ARG A 90 9.97 6.57 -1.40
N PHE A 91 8.81 7.19 -1.18
CA PHE A 91 8.26 8.17 -2.11
C PHE A 91 9.22 9.35 -2.31
N ASN A 92 9.44 9.72 -3.57
CA ASN A 92 10.21 10.90 -3.95
C ASN A 92 9.33 11.75 -4.88
N GLY A 93 8.79 12.85 -4.33
CA GLY A 93 7.88 13.73 -5.05
C GLY A 93 8.55 14.43 -6.24
N LEU A 94 9.80 14.85 -6.11
CA LEU A 94 10.54 15.49 -7.21
C LEU A 94 10.69 14.54 -8.41
N LYS A 95 11.08 13.29 -8.15
CA LYS A 95 11.19 12.27 -9.20
C LYS A 95 9.84 11.96 -9.85
N LEU A 96 8.74 12.00 -9.09
CA LEU A 96 7.40 11.85 -9.66
C LEU A 96 7.09 13.02 -10.58
N LEU A 97 7.29 14.27 -10.14
CA LEU A 97 7.04 15.47 -10.93
C LEU A 97 7.87 15.48 -12.23
N GLU A 98 9.14 15.09 -12.16
CA GLU A 98 9.99 14.96 -13.36
C GLU A 98 9.44 13.92 -14.34
N LYS A 99 9.03 12.74 -13.84
CA LYS A 99 8.47 11.67 -14.68
C LYS A 99 7.13 12.03 -15.32
N PHE A 100 6.35 12.88 -14.66
CA PHE A 100 5.03 13.33 -15.09
C PHE A 100 5.02 14.76 -15.66
N ARG A 101 6.18 15.34 -15.96
CA ARG A 101 6.27 16.65 -16.61
C ARG A 101 5.51 16.65 -17.93
N GLY A 102 4.63 17.63 -18.13
CA GLY A 102 3.78 17.76 -19.31
C GLY A 102 2.67 16.69 -19.41
N LYS A 103 2.37 15.99 -18.32
CA LYS A 103 1.30 14.98 -18.25
C LYS A 103 0.31 15.34 -17.15
N SER A 104 -0.92 14.88 -17.32
CA SER A 104 -1.99 15.07 -16.34
C SER A 104 -2.39 13.73 -15.72
N ILE A 105 -2.64 13.73 -14.41
CA ILE A 105 -3.23 12.62 -13.68
C ILE A 105 -4.61 13.06 -13.22
N MET A 106 -5.64 12.29 -13.53
CA MET A 106 -7.02 12.57 -13.10
C MET A 106 -7.54 11.43 -12.23
N PHE A 107 -8.12 11.78 -11.08
CA PHE A 107 -8.83 10.86 -10.20
C PHE A 107 -10.32 10.99 -10.50
N VAL A 108 -10.97 9.88 -10.84
CA VAL A 108 -12.41 9.83 -11.15
C VAL A 108 -13.06 8.81 -10.24
N GLY A 109 -14.05 9.26 -9.46
CA GLY A 109 -14.78 8.39 -8.54
C GLY A 109 -15.50 9.20 -7.48
N ASP A 110 -15.67 8.59 -6.32
CA ASP A 110 -16.39 9.14 -5.18
C ASP A 110 -15.46 9.92 -4.22
N SER A 111 -15.92 10.11 -2.99
CA SER A 111 -15.18 10.77 -1.92
C SER A 111 -13.85 10.08 -1.57
N LEU A 112 -13.70 8.76 -1.80
CA LEU A 112 -12.42 8.08 -1.59
C LEU A 112 -11.40 8.47 -2.65
N SER A 113 -11.84 8.65 -3.89
CA SER A 113 -10.98 9.13 -4.98
C SER A 113 -10.53 10.58 -4.73
N LEU A 114 -11.42 11.43 -4.21
CA LEU A 114 -11.08 12.77 -3.77
C LEU A 114 -10.05 12.77 -2.63
N ASN A 115 -10.20 11.88 -1.65
CA ASN A 115 -9.25 11.74 -0.55
C ASN A 115 -7.85 11.30 -1.05
N GLN A 116 -7.79 10.36 -2.00
CA GLN A 116 -6.52 9.94 -2.62
C GLN A 116 -5.86 11.08 -3.41
N TRP A 117 -6.64 11.86 -4.16
CA TRP A 117 -6.15 13.03 -4.89
C TRP A 117 -5.55 14.09 -3.95
N GLN A 118 -6.24 14.43 -2.86
CA GLN A 118 -5.71 15.37 -1.86
C GLN A 118 -4.43 14.86 -1.20
N SER A 119 -4.37 13.58 -0.86
CA SER A 119 -3.16 12.93 -0.33
C SER A 119 -1.97 13.09 -1.28
N LEU A 120 -2.17 12.82 -2.58
CA LEU A 120 -1.12 12.97 -3.59
C LEU A 120 -0.65 14.41 -3.70
N ILE A 121 -1.56 15.38 -3.80
CA ILE A 121 -1.18 16.79 -3.92
C ILE A 121 -0.40 17.25 -2.68
N CYS A 122 -0.82 16.86 -1.48
CA CYS A 122 -0.09 17.20 -0.27
C CYS A 122 1.32 16.60 -0.25
N MET A 123 1.49 15.35 -0.70
CA MET A 123 2.81 14.75 -0.84
C MET A 123 3.71 15.52 -1.83
N LEU A 124 3.14 15.99 -2.95
CA LEU A 124 3.88 16.74 -3.96
C LEU A 124 4.23 18.15 -3.47
N HIS A 125 3.27 18.87 -2.90
CA HIS A 125 3.52 20.19 -2.32
C HIS A 125 4.55 20.15 -1.19
N TYR A 126 4.52 19.10 -0.35
CA TYR A 126 5.53 18.92 0.70
C TYR A 126 6.92 18.63 0.12
N ALA A 127 7.01 17.95 -1.03
CA ALA A 127 8.27 17.67 -1.71
C ALA A 127 8.87 18.91 -2.39
N VAL A 128 8.05 19.85 -2.85
CA VAL A 128 8.45 21.10 -3.51
C VAL A 128 7.70 22.32 -2.94
N PRO A 129 7.94 22.70 -1.67
CA PRO A 129 7.13 23.70 -0.96
C PRO A 129 7.21 25.11 -1.55
N SER A 130 8.28 25.41 -2.28
CA SER A 130 8.50 26.71 -2.94
C SER A 130 7.98 26.77 -4.38
N ALA A 131 7.49 25.64 -4.92
CA ALA A 131 6.93 25.63 -6.27
C ALA A 131 5.62 26.42 -6.29
N GLN A 132 5.47 27.28 -7.30
CA GLN A 132 4.22 27.97 -7.55
C GLN A 132 3.20 26.97 -8.11
N PHE A 133 1.94 27.16 -7.76
CA PHE A 133 0.86 26.30 -8.22
C PHE A 133 -0.43 27.10 -8.40
N ASN A 134 -1.33 26.58 -9.22
CA ASN A 134 -2.67 27.10 -9.42
C ASN A 134 -3.70 26.03 -9.07
N ILE A 135 -4.83 26.45 -8.49
CA ILE A 135 -5.97 25.58 -8.20
C ILE A 135 -7.20 26.23 -8.82
N SER A 136 -7.84 25.50 -9.73
CA SER A 136 -9.08 25.95 -10.37
C SER A 136 -10.15 24.86 -10.24
N ARG A 137 -11.40 25.30 -10.26
CA ARG A 137 -12.56 24.41 -10.29
C ARG A 137 -13.49 24.83 -11.41
N VAL A 138 -13.81 23.91 -12.30
CA VAL A 138 -14.75 24.10 -13.40
C VAL A 138 -15.80 22.99 -13.31
N GLY A 139 -17.02 23.36 -12.91
CA GLY A 139 -18.07 22.40 -12.59
C GLY A 139 -17.64 21.44 -11.46
N ASP A 140 -17.65 20.15 -11.76
CA ASP A 140 -17.27 19.08 -10.83
C ASP A 140 -15.78 18.74 -10.88
N VAL A 141 -15.03 19.31 -11.82
CA VAL A 141 -13.60 19.05 -11.98
C VAL A 141 -12.80 20.07 -11.20
N THR A 142 -11.92 19.57 -10.32
CA THR A 142 -10.92 20.39 -9.62
C THR A 142 -9.54 20.07 -10.17
N THR A 143 -8.81 21.10 -10.59
CA THR A 143 -7.49 20.98 -11.21
C THR A 143 -6.45 21.63 -10.31
N PHE A 144 -5.38 20.89 -10.03
CA PHE A 144 -4.17 21.39 -9.38
C PHE A 144 -3.02 21.32 -10.39
N GLU A 145 -2.35 22.45 -10.61
CA GLU A 145 -1.28 22.59 -11.60
C GLU A 145 -0.06 23.24 -10.96
N PHE A 146 1.12 22.64 -11.10
CA PHE A 146 2.39 23.30 -10.78
C PHE A 146 2.81 24.20 -11.95
N LEU A 147 3.25 25.42 -11.63
CA LEU A 147 3.69 26.44 -12.59
C LEU A 147 5.19 26.32 -12.91
#